data_AF-A0A955EWH2-F1
#
_entry.id   AF-A0A955EWH2-F1
#
_cell.length_a   1.000
_cell.length_b   1.000
_cell.length_c   1.000
_cell.angle_alpha   90.00
_cell.angle_beta   90.00
_cell.angle_gamma   90.00
#
_symmetry.space_group_name_H-M   'P 1'
#
loop_
_entity.id
_entity.type
_entity.pdbx_description
1 polymer ?
#
loop_
_entity_poly.entity_id
_entity_poly.type
_entity_poly.pdbx_seq_one_letter_code
_entity_poly.pdbx_strand_id
1 'polypeptide(L)'
;KRLDELHTLEENKAQTLGKPISRRIFPEGADPKGRPYDDLRWSRFKNLEAREMMEVVDEHVFPFLRSLGEEGSSYGRHMRDARLGFSNANLLAKVVAQLDGIEMADRDTKGDVYEYMLGKIASAGQNGQFRTPRHIIRLMVALTAPTPEDVICDPAAGTCGFLVAAGEYLRETHAGLFRNDRQRSHFHNGMFNGFDFDATMLRIGAMNM
;
A
#
# COMPACT_ATOMS: atom_id res chain seq x y z
N LYS A 1 7.78 5.20 0.51
CA LYS A 1 7.14 6.55 0.50
C LYS A 1 5.98 6.63 1.50
N ARG A 2 4.82 5.99 1.25
CA ARG A 2 3.62 6.07 2.14
C ARG A 2 3.88 5.80 3.63
N LEU A 3 4.66 4.77 3.97
CA LEU A 3 4.99 4.46 5.36
C LEU A 3 5.72 5.61 6.07
N ASP A 4 6.56 6.35 5.34
CA ASP A 4 7.27 7.51 5.86
C ASP A 4 6.36 8.73 6.00
N GLU A 5 5.45 8.95 5.05
CA GLU A 5 4.42 10.00 5.15
C GLU A 5 3.53 9.78 6.38
N LEU A 6 3.09 8.54 6.61
CA LEU A 6 2.30 8.17 7.79
C LEU A 6 3.08 8.35 9.08
N HIS A 7 4.36 7.98 9.11
CA HIS A 7 5.21 8.20 10.28
C HIS A 7 5.35 9.69 10.57
N THR A 8 5.67 10.49 9.55
CA THR A 8 5.83 11.95 9.67
C THR A 8 4.55 12.62 10.14
N LEU A 9 3.39 12.15 9.68
CA LEU A 9 2.09 12.62 10.16
C LEU A 9 1.90 12.36 11.66
N GLU A 10 2.27 11.16 12.13
CA GLU A 10 2.18 10.80 13.55
C GLU A 10 3.19 11.58 14.41
N GLU A 11 4.41 11.83 13.91
CA GLU A 11 5.40 12.72 14.56
C GLU A 11 4.85 14.15 14.71
N ASN A 12 4.29 14.72 13.65
CA ASN A 12 3.72 16.07 13.67
C ASN A 12 2.55 16.17 14.66
N LYS A 13 1.68 15.16 14.72
CA LYS A 13 0.59 15.09 15.70
C LYS A 13 1.13 15.01 17.13
N ALA A 14 2.10 14.15 17.37
CA ALA A 14 2.73 13.97 18.68
C ALA A 14 3.36 15.28 19.17
N GLN A 15 4.09 15.97 18.30
CA GLN A 15 4.70 17.27 18.57
C GLN A 15 3.66 18.35 18.87
N THR A 16 2.58 18.40 18.08
CA THR A 16 1.50 19.40 18.26
C THR A 16 0.73 19.17 19.57
N LEU A 17 0.49 17.92 19.94
CA LEU A 17 -0.29 17.56 21.13
C LEU A 17 0.55 17.40 22.40
N GLY A 18 1.89 17.46 22.31
CA GLY A 18 2.80 17.20 23.42
C GLY A 18 2.68 15.78 23.99
N LYS A 19 2.26 14.81 23.16
CA LYS A 19 2.04 13.41 23.55
C LYS A 19 3.05 12.49 22.87
N PRO A 20 3.37 11.33 23.45
CA PRO A 20 4.16 10.31 22.76
C PRO A 20 3.52 9.88 21.45
N ILE A 21 4.34 9.48 20.48
CA ILE A 21 3.86 8.97 19.19
C ILE A 21 3.00 7.72 19.41
N SER A 22 1.75 7.76 18.93
CA SER A 22 0.78 6.67 19.10
C SER A 22 1.12 5.45 18.25
N ARG A 23 1.58 5.67 17.02
CA ARG A 23 1.93 4.63 16.07
C ARG A 23 3.29 4.94 15.42
N ARG A 24 4.35 4.37 15.99
CA ARG A 24 5.71 4.47 15.43
C ARG A 24 5.92 3.36 14.41
N ILE A 25 5.96 3.73 13.13
CA ILE A 25 6.15 2.76 12.04
C ILE A 25 7.61 2.31 11.94
N PHE A 26 8.55 3.25 12.04
CA PHE A 26 9.99 2.99 12.01
C PHE A 26 10.50 3.02 13.46
N PRO A 27 10.93 1.88 14.04
CA PRO A 27 11.38 1.83 15.43
C PRO A 27 12.57 2.75 15.71
N GLU A 28 12.84 3.03 16.98
CA GLU A 28 14.10 3.68 17.36
C GLU A 28 15.25 2.67 17.36
N GLY A 29 16.48 3.16 17.19
CA GLY A 29 17.68 2.34 17.14
C GLY A 29 17.99 1.79 15.74
N ALA A 30 18.62 0.63 15.71
CA ALA A 30 19.11 0.00 14.50
C ALA A 30 18.49 -1.39 14.30
N ASP A 31 18.47 -1.82 13.04
CA ASP A 31 18.06 -3.17 12.68
C ASP A 31 19.11 -4.23 13.10
N PRO A 32 18.83 -5.54 12.95
CA PRO A 32 19.78 -6.60 13.34
C PRO A 32 21.14 -6.55 12.64
N LYS A 33 21.26 -5.80 11.53
CA LYS A 33 22.51 -5.59 10.80
C LYS A 33 23.23 -4.29 11.19
N GLY A 34 22.68 -3.53 12.13
CA GLY A 34 23.29 -2.32 12.68
C GLY A 34 22.97 -1.04 11.91
N ARG A 35 22.05 -1.07 10.93
CA ARG A 35 21.63 0.16 10.23
C ARG A 35 20.49 0.85 10.98
N PRO A 36 20.56 2.17 11.22
CA PRO A 36 19.48 2.91 11.84
C PRO A 36 18.15 2.75 11.10
N TYR A 37 17.05 2.52 11.82
CA TYR A 37 15.71 2.45 11.21
C TYR A 37 15.29 3.77 10.53
N ASP A 38 15.87 4.91 10.93
CA ASP A 38 15.64 6.21 10.28
C ASP A 38 16.15 6.21 8.84
N ASP A 39 17.24 5.48 8.53
CA ASP A 39 17.79 5.37 7.18
C ASP A 39 16.84 4.68 6.21
N LEU A 40 15.87 3.89 6.70
CA LEU A 40 14.89 3.19 5.88
C LEU A 40 13.73 4.11 5.46
N ARG A 41 13.62 5.31 6.04
CA ARG A 41 12.58 6.29 5.71
C ARG A 41 12.80 6.87 4.33
N TRP A 42 11.72 7.06 3.57
CA TRP A 42 11.78 7.60 2.20
C TRP A 42 12.50 8.96 2.13
N SER A 43 12.18 9.86 3.06
CA SER A 43 12.79 11.17 3.23
C SER A 43 14.30 11.14 3.45
N ARG A 44 14.85 10.02 3.94
CA ARG A 44 16.28 9.80 4.16
C ARG A 44 16.91 9.03 3.00
N PHE A 45 16.46 7.81 2.75
CA PHE A 45 17.13 6.89 1.83
C PHE A 45 17.19 7.42 0.39
N LYS A 46 16.21 8.24 -0.02
CA LYS A 46 16.16 8.78 -1.39
C LYS A 46 17.35 9.68 -1.73
N ASN A 47 18.04 10.20 -0.71
CA ASN A 47 19.19 11.09 -0.86
C ASN A 47 20.53 10.33 -0.75
N LEU A 48 20.51 9.01 -0.57
CA LEU A 48 21.73 8.21 -0.50
C LEU A 48 22.32 8.00 -1.90
N GLU A 49 23.63 7.75 -1.91
CA GLU A 49 24.33 7.37 -3.14
C GLU A 49 23.80 6.04 -3.71
N ALA A 50 23.83 5.88 -5.03
CA ALA A 50 23.15 4.79 -5.72
C ALA A 50 23.48 3.39 -5.18
N ARG A 51 24.75 3.14 -4.82
CA ARG A 51 25.19 1.84 -4.27
C ARG A 51 24.64 1.61 -2.86
N GLU A 52 24.73 2.62 -2.01
CA GLU A 52 24.20 2.54 -0.65
C GLU A 52 22.69 2.40 -0.66
N MET A 53 21.99 3.15 -1.51
CA MET A 53 20.55 3.02 -1.72
C MET A 53 20.16 1.57 -2.06
N MET A 54 20.94 0.90 -2.89
CA MET A 54 20.68 -0.49 -3.28
C MET A 54 20.89 -1.46 -2.13
N GLU A 55 21.96 -1.31 -1.36
CA GLU A 55 22.19 -2.04 -0.12
C GLU A 55 21.04 -1.84 0.86
N VAL A 56 20.65 -0.59 1.15
CA VAL A 56 19.54 -0.25 2.04
C VAL A 56 18.26 -0.94 1.62
N VAL A 57 17.90 -0.88 0.33
CA VAL A 57 16.67 -1.47 -0.17
C VAL A 57 16.70 -2.99 -0.02
N ASP A 58 17.75 -3.66 -0.50
CA ASP A 58 17.83 -5.12 -0.53
C ASP A 58 18.04 -5.73 0.86
N GLU A 59 18.98 -5.18 1.62
CA GLU A 59 19.47 -5.78 2.86
C GLU A 59 18.71 -5.36 4.11
N HIS A 60 17.98 -4.24 4.07
CA HIS A 60 17.35 -3.64 5.26
C HIS A 60 15.85 -3.38 5.06
N VAL A 61 15.44 -2.74 3.96
CA VAL A 61 14.02 -2.40 3.71
C VAL A 61 13.17 -3.64 3.49
N PHE A 62 13.54 -4.57 2.61
CA PHE A 62 12.74 -5.79 2.39
C PHE A 62 12.59 -6.66 3.67
N PRO A 63 13.66 -6.92 4.46
CA PRO A 63 13.52 -7.54 5.77
C PRO A 63 12.57 -6.79 6.70
N PHE A 64 12.70 -5.47 6.80
CA PHE A 64 11.82 -4.65 7.64
C PHE A 64 10.35 -4.73 7.21
N LEU A 65 10.06 -4.63 5.90
CA LEU A 65 8.69 -4.76 5.38
C LEU A 65 8.06 -6.13 5.68
N ARG A 66 8.87 -7.19 5.72
CA ARG A 66 8.39 -8.53 6.12
C ARG A 66 8.03 -8.62 7.59
N SER A 67 8.70 -7.86 8.46
CA SER A 67 8.39 -7.78 9.90
C SER A 67 7.21 -6.86 10.24
N LEU A 68 6.80 -5.97 9.33
CA LEU A 68 5.73 -5.00 9.57
C LEU A 68 4.32 -5.60 9.59
N GLY A 69 4.14 -6.83 9.10
CA GLY A 69 2.84 -7.50 9.21
C GLY A 69 2.60 -8.00 10.64
N GLU A 70 1.45 -7.66 11.23
CA GLU A 70 0.95 -8.36 12.42
C GLU A 70 0.91 -9.87 12.13
N GLU A 71 1.22 -10.71 13.11
CA GLU A 71 1.06 -12.17 12.99
C GLU A 71 -0.38 -12.48 12.54
N GLY A 72 -0.55 -12.90 11.29
CA GLY A 72 -1.86 -13.19 10.68
C GLY A 72 -2.42 -12.13 9.72
N SER A 73 -1.79 -10.96 9.57
CA SER A 73 -2.22 -9.93 8.60
C SER A 73 -1.99 -10.35 7.14
N SER A 74 -2.89 -9.95 6.24
CA SER A 74 -2.79 -10.20 4.80
C SER A 74 -1.50 -9.60 4.20
N TYR A 75 -1.10 -8.41 4.66
CA TYR A 75 0.14 -7.74 4.26
C TYR A 75 1.39 -8.60 4.52
N GLY A 76 1.55 -9.11 5.74
CA GLY A 76 2.70 -9.96 6.11
C GLY A 76 2.75 -11.26 5.33
N ARG A 77 1.60 -11.88 5.06
CA ARG A 77 1.51 -13.11 4.25
C ARG A 77 1.98 -12.87 2.82
N HIS A 78 1.57 -11.77 2.20
CA HIS A 78 1.94 -11.48 0.82
C HIS A 78 3.36 -10.91 0.66
N MET A 79 3.91 -10.21 1.66
CA MET A 79 5.27 -9.63 1.62
C MET A 79 6.41 -10.63 1.83
N ARG A 80 6.14 -11.85 2.33
CA ARG A 80 7.17 -12.85 2.69
C ARG A 80 8.24 -13.10 1.62
N ASP A 81 7.81 -13.18 0.37
CA ASP A 81 8.68 -13.50 -0.78
C ASP A 81 9.11 -12.26 -1.59
N ALA A 82 8.88 -11.06 -1.07
CA ALA A 82 9.29 -9.84 -1.75
C ALA A 82 10.82 -9.68 -1.73
N ARG A 83 11.42 -9.42 -2.90
CA ARG A 83 12.86 -9.21 -3.10
C ARG A 83 13.10 -8.18 -4.19
N LEU A 84 14.28 -7.55 -4.18
CA LEU A 84 14.71 -6.68 -5.27
C LEU A 84 15.04 -7.53 -6.51
N GLY A 85 14.36 -7.26 -7.62
CA GLY A 85 14.46 -8.08 -8.84
C GLY A 85 15.60 -7.71 -9.79
N PHE A 86 16.40 -6.69 -9.48
CA PHE A 86 17.47 -6.21 -10.37
C PHE A 86 18.68 -5.71 -9.57
N SER A 87 19.87 -5.83 -10.16
CA SER A 87 21.14 -5.56 -9.49
C SER A 87 21.82 -4.24 -9.85
N ASN A 88 21.13 -3.34 -10.56
CA ASN A 88 21.69 -2.08 -11.05
C ASN A 88 21.35 -0.90 -10.13
N ALA A 89 22.32 -0.48 -9.34
CA ALA A 89 22.23 0.67 -8.43
C ALA A 89 21.79 1.97 -9.12
N ASN A 90 22.33 2.28 -10.30
CA ASN A 90 21.98 3.50 -11.04
C ASN A 90 20.55 3.45 -11.57
N LEU A 91 20.06 2.26 -11.94
CA LEU A 91 18.66 2.08 -12.31
C LEU A 91 17.75 2.33 -11.11
N LEU A 92 18.10 1.80 -9.94
CA LEU A 92 17.34 2.05 -8.70
C LEU A 92 17.26 3.54 -8.39
N ALA A 93 18.40 4.24 -8.41
CA ALA A 93 18.44 5.68 -8.14
C ALA A 93 17.55 6.48 -9.11
N LYS A 94 17.56 6.14 -10.40
CA LYS A 94 16.66 6.75 -11.39
C LYS A 94 15.19 6.49 -11.09
N VAL A 95 14.82 5.25 -10.74
CA VAL A 95 13.45 4.89 -10.37
C VAL A 95 13.01 5.66 -9.12
N VAL A 96 13.86 5.74 -8.10
CA VAL A 96 13.59 6.48 -6.86
C VAL A 96 13.39 7.96 -7.14
N ALA A 97 14.23 8.59 -7.97
CA ALA A 97 14.06 9.98 -8.36
C ALA A 97 12.74 10.24 -9.11
N GLN A 98 12.37 9.35 -10.03
CA GLN A 98 11.09 9.45 -10.75
C GLN A 98 9.89 9.30 -9.81
N LEU A 99 9.94 8.32 -8.89
CA LEU A 99 8.88 8.12 -7.90
C LEU A 99 8.78 9.26 -6.88
N ASP A 100 9.89 9.96 -6.59
CA ASP A 100 9.87 11.12 -5.70
C ASP A 100 9.07 12.27 -6.29
N GLY A 101 9.20 12.49 -7.60
CA GLY A 101 8.48 13.53 -8.36
C GLY A 101 6.98 13.28 -8.56
N ILE A 102 6.46 12.10 -8.20
CA ILE A 102 5.02 11.83 -8.25
C ILE A 102 4.37 12.33 -6.96
N GLU A 103 3.40 13.23 -7.10
CA GLU A 103 2.53 13.66 -6.01
C GLU A 103 1.59 12.52 -5.63
N MET A 104 1.88 11.91 -4.48
CA MET A 104 1.14 10.78 -3.93
C MET A 104 0.15 11.26 -2.84
N ALA A 105 -0.38 12.48 -2.95
CA ALA A 105 -1.32 13.00 -1.95
C ALA A 105 -2.69 12.32 -2.06
N ASP A 106 -3.16 12.12 -3.29
CA ASP A 106 -4.43 11.45 -3.57
C ASP A 106 -4.28 9.93 -3.52
N ARG A 107 -5.27 9.27 -2.90
CA ARG A 107 -5.34 7.81 -2.81
C ARG A 107 -5.62 7.19 -4.18
N ASP A 108 -6.36 7.90 -5.04
CA ASP A 108 -6.68 7.49 -6.42
C ASP A 108 -5.42 7.53 -7.30
N THR A 109 -4.62 8.61 -7.23
CA THR A 109 -3.35 8.74 -8.01
C THR A 109 -2.34 7.63 -7.71
N LYS A 110 -2.29 7.12 -6.46
CA LYS A 110 -1.46 5.97 -6.10
C LYS A 110 -1.91 4.72 -6.85
N GLY A 111 -3.20 4.42 -6.76
CA GLY A 111 -3.82 3.31 -7.48
C GLY A 111 -3.55 3.41 -8.98
N ASP A 112 -3.76 4.60 -9.56
CA ASP A 112 -3.56 4.87 -10.98
C ASP A 112 -2.13 4.66 -11.45
N VAL A 113 -1.11 5.06 -10.68
CA VAL A 113 0.29 4.83 -11.05
C VAL A 113 0.62 3.34 -11.04
N TYR A 114 0.19 2.62 -10.00
CA TYR A 114 0.37 1.16 -9.94
C TYR A 114 -0.36 0.47 -11.10
N GLU A 115 -1.60 0.87 -11.38
CA GLU A 115 -2.38 0.31 -12.48
C GLU A 115 -1.82 0.65 -13.84
N TYR A 116 -1.32 1.87 -14.04
CA TYR A 116 -0.67 2.26 -15.27
C TYR A 116 0.58 1.41 -15.52
N MET A 117 1.43 1.24 -14.51
CA MET A 117 2.60 0.36 -14.61
C MET A 117 2.20 -1.09 -14.92
N LEU A 118 1.19 -1.62 -14.22
CA LEU A 118 0.68 -2.96 -14.46
C LEU A 118 0.03 -3.11 -15.85
N GLY A 119 -0.69 -2.10 -16.31
CA GLY A 119 -1.28 -2.05 -17.65
C GLY A 119 -0.21 -2.06 -18.73
N LYS A 120 0.90 -1.32 -18.54
CA LYS A 120 2.05 -1.36 -19.44
C LYS A 120 2.74 -2.73 -19.44
N ILE A 121 2.88 -3.37 -18.29
CA ILE A 121 3.44 -4.73 -18.16
C ILE A 121 2.51 -5.76 -18.84
N ALA A 122 1.20 -5.66 -18.66
CA ALA A 122 0.22 -6.57 -19.27
C ALA A 122 0.16 -6.41 -20.79
N SER A 123 0.28 -5.17 -21.31
CA SER A 123 0.37 -4.92 -22.76
C SER A 123 1.65 -5.46 -23.40
N ALA A 124 2.68 -5.78 -22.61
CA ALA A 124 3.93 -6.38 -23.08
C ALA A 124 3.85 -7.91 -23.29
N GLY A 125 2.65 -8.52 -23.19
CA GLY A 125 2.39 -9.84 -23.77
C GLY A 125 2.77 -11.05 -22.92
N GLN A 126 2.99 -10.89 -21.62
CA GLN A 126 3.17 -12.02 -20.69
C GLN A 126 2.14 -11.95 -19.57
N ASN A 127 1.27 -12.97 -19.53
CA ASN A 127 0.14 -13.20 -18.61
C ASN A 127 -1.15 -12.49 -19.02
N GLY A 128 -2.03 -13.22 -19.73
CA GLY A 128 -3.41 -12.83 -20.10
C GLY A 128 -4.34 -12.58 -18.91
N GLN A 129 -3.90 -11.77 -17.95
CA GLN A 129 -4.67 -11.26 -16.83
C GLN A 129 -5.50 -10.08 -17.34
N PHE A 130 -6.80 -10.29 -17.48
CA PHE A 130 -7.73 -9.24 -17.85
C PHE A 130 -7.94 -8.32 -16.65
N ARG A 131 -7.80 -7.01 -16.88
CA ARG A 131 -8.09 -5.96 -15.89
C ARG A 131 -9.40 -5.29 -16.25
N THR A 132 -10.23 -5.03 -15.25
CA THR A 132 -11.46 -4.28 -15.43
C THR A 132 -11.15 -2.78 -15.41
N PRO A 133 -11.51 -2.01 -16.45
CA PRO A 133 -11.29 -0.56 -16.48
C PRO A 133 -12.01 0.16 -15.33
N ARG A 134 -11.38 1.19 -14.76
CA ARG A 134 -11.89 1.91 -13.58
C ARG A 134 -13.30 2.47 -13.72
N HIS A 135 -13.62 3.02 -14.88
CA HIS A 135 -14.97 3.54 -15.14
C HIS A 135 -16.05 2.44 -15.13
N ILE A 136 -15.71 1.21 -15.55
CA ILE A 136 -16.62 0.06 -15.45
C ILE A 136 -16.78 -0.37 -14.01
N ILE A 137 -15.69 -0.45 -13.25
CA ILE A 137 -15.74 -0.77 -11.81
C ILE A 137 -16.64 0.24 -11.07
N ARG A 138 -16.39 1.54 -11.25
CA ARG A 138 -17.16 2.61 -10.61
C ARG A 138 -18.64 2.56 -11.00
N LEU A 139 -18.95 2.32 -12.28
CA LEU A 139 -20.33 2.15 -12.74
C LEU A 139 -20.99 0.96 -12.06
N MET A 140 -20.35 -0.20 -12.05
CA MET A 140 -20.90 -1.41 -11.43
C MET A 140 -21.13 -1.22 -9.92
N VAL A 141 -20.17 -0.63 -9.20
CA VAL A 141 -20.33 -0.32 -7.78
C VAL A 141 -21.49 0.63 -7.54
N ALA A 142 -21.59 1.71 -8.34
CA ALA A 142 -22.68 2.67 -8.24
C ALA A 142 -24.06 2.04 -8.50
N LEU A 143 -24.14 1.09 -9.44
CA LEU A 143 -25.37 0.33 -9.71
C LEU A 143 -25.72 -0.63 -8.58
N THR A 144 -24.73 -1.26 -7.94
CA THR A 144 -24.96 -2.16 -6.79
C THR A 144 -25.30 -1.41 -5.51
N ALA A 145 -24.88 -0.14 -5.38
CA ALA A 145 -25.16 0.75 -4.27
C ALA A 145 -24.94 0.09 -2.88
N PRO A 146 -23.71 -0.35 -2.56
CA PRO A 146 -23.43 -1.03 -1.28
C PRO A 146 -23.71 -0.13 -0.07
N THR A 147 -24.12 -0.77 1.03
CA THR A 147 -24.50 -0.14 2.30
C THR A 147 -23.51 -0.47 3.43
N PRO A 148 -23.47 0.32 4.53
CA PRO A 148 -22.58 0.08 5.67
C PRO A 148 -22.75 -1.27 6.36
N GLU A 149 -23.85 -1.99 6.13
CA GLU A 149 -24.18 -3.27 6.73
C GLU A 149 -23.74 -4.47 5.87
N ASP A 150 -23.40 -4.23 4.60
CA ASP A 150 -23.11 -5.29 3.64
C ASP A 150 -21.78 -6.01 3.90
N VAL A 151 -21.70 -7.24 3.41
CA VAL A 151 -20.45 -8.00 3.27
C VAL A 151 -20.16 -8.17 1.79
N ILE A 152 -19.02 -7.67 1.35
CA ILE A 152 -18.61 -7.59 -0.04
C ILE A 152 -17.54 -8.66 -0.28
N CYS A 153 -17.75 -9.48 -1.31
CA CYS A 153 -16.83 -10.54 -1.72
C CYS A 153 -16.45 -10.36 -3.19
N ASP A 154 -15.14 -10.39 -3.47
CA ASP A 154 -14.60 -10.47 -4.82
C ASP A 154 -13.78 -11.77 -4.96
N PRO A 155 -14.30 -12.81 -5.64
CA PRO A 155 -13.64 -14.11 -5.75
C PRO A 155 -12.52 -14.14 -6.81
N ALA A 156 -12.33 -13.06 -7.57
CA ALA A 156 -11.27 -12.89 -8.57
C ALA A 156 -10.70 -11.48 -8.45
N ALA A 157 -10.27 -11.15 -7.23
CA ALA A 157 -10.01 -9.78 -6.79
C ALA A 157 -8.91 -9.08 -7.56
N GLY A 158 -7.96 -9.80 -8.13
CA GLY A 158 -6.78 -9.22 -8.75
C GLY A 158 -6.10 -8.22 -7.81
N THR A 159 -6.06 -6.96 -8.22
CA THR A 159 -5.52 -5.83 -7.44
C THR A 159 -6.54 -5.17 -6.50
N CYS A 160 -7.63 -5.87 -6.18
CA CYS A 160 -8.76 -5.45 -5.36
C CYS A 160 -9.54 -4.24 -5.91
N GLY A 161 -9.62 -4.08 -7.23
CA GLY A 161 -10.24 -2.90 -7.87
C GLY A 161 -11.69 -2.62 -7.43
N PHE A 162 -12.54 -3.66 -7.40
CA PHE A 162 -13.93 -3.54 -6.94
C PHE A 162 -14.04 -3.22 -5.45
N LEU A 163 -13.24 -3.89 -4.60
CA LEU A 163 -13.27 -3.68 -3.16
C LEU A 163 -12.85 -2.26 -2.77
N VAL A 164 -11.81 -1.72 -3.43
CA VAL A 164 -11.37 -0.34 -3.24
C VAL A 164 -12.48 0.63 -3.63
N ALA A 165 -13.06 0.46 -4.83
CA ALA A 165 -14.12 1.34 -5.32
C ALA A 165 -15.39 1.29 -4.45
N ALA A 166 -15.74 0.11 -3.92
CA ALA A 166 -16.85 -0.01 -2.98
C ALA A 166 -16.56 0.72 -1.65
N GLY A 167 -15.33 0.63 -1.15
CA GLY A 167 -14.90 1.37 0.03
C GLY A 167 -14.92 2.90 -0.18
N GLU A 168 -14.55 3.38 -1.37
CA GLU A 168 -14.65 4.79 -1.76
C GLU A 168 -16.10 5.24 -1.85
N TYR A 169 -16.95 4.48 -2.54
CA TYR A 169 -18.38 4.75 -2.65
C TYR A 169 -19.03 4.92 -1.27
N LEU A 170 -18.75 4.02 -0.33
CA LEU A 170 -19.27 4.08 1.04
C LEU A 170 -18.78 5.32 1.80
N ARG A 171 -17.53 5.74 1.60
CA ARG A 171 -16.99 6.96 2.22
C ARG A 171 -17.69 8.21 1.72
N GLU A 172 -17.98 8.27 0.43
CA GLU A 172 -18.63 9.41 -0.22
C GLU A 172 -20.11 9.50 0.10
N THR A 173 -20.82 8.37 0.06
CA THR A 173 -22.29 8.33 0.20
C THR A 173 -22.76 8.13 1.64
N HIS A 174 -21.92 7.55 2.52
CA HIS A 174 -22.26 7.23 3.90
C HIS A 174 -21.26 7.83 4.89
N ALA A 175 -21.08 9.16 4.86
CA ALA A 175 -20.12 9.87 5.74
C ALA A 175 -20.32 9.60 7.25
N GLY A 176 -21.53 9.21 7.67
CA GLY A 176 -21.85 8.82 9.06
C GLY A 176 -21.23 7.50 9.51
N LEU A 177 -20.80 6.64 8.59
CA LEU A 177 -20.28 5.28 8.86
C LEU A 177 -19.16 5.28 9.90
N PHE A 178 -18.26 6.27 9.85
CA PHE A 178 -17.10 6.33 10.76
C PHE A 178 -17.41 6.89 12.15
N ARG A 179 -18.62 7.45 12.35
CA ARG A 179 -19.08 7.96 13.65
C ARG A 179 -19.64 6.86 14.54
N ASN A 180 -20.09 5.76 13.94
CA ASN A 180 -20.59 4.59 14.66
C ASN A 180 -19.47 3.57 14.81
N ASP A 181 -19.11 3.23 16.05
CA ASP A 181 -18.00 2.31 16.32
C ASP A 181 -18.21 0.91 15.74
N ARG A 182 -19.46 0.42 15.71
CA ARG A 182 -19.81 -0.88 15.13
C ARG A 182 -19.63 -0.88 13.62
N GLN A 183 -20.17 0.12 12.92
CA GLN A 183 -20.04 0.23 11.46
C GLN A 183 -18.58 0.50 11.06
N ARG A 184 -17.86 1.33 11.82
CA ARG A 184 -16.41 1.55 11.62
C ARG A 184 -15.63 0.24 11.78
N SER A 185 -15.91 -0.55 12.82
CA SER A 185 -15.27 -1.84 13.03
C SER A 185 -15.59 -2.82 11.90
N HIS A 186 -16.86 -2.89 11.46
CA HIS A 186 -17.27 -3.73 10.34
C HIS A 186 -16.56 -3.35 9.04
N PHE A 187 -16.51 -2.06 8.71
CA PHE A 187 -15.80 -1.55 7.54
C PHE A 187 -14.31 -1.94 7.54
N HIS A 188 -13.65 -1.87 8.69
CA HIS A 188 -12.21 -2.17 8.78
C HIS A 188 -11.89 -3.67 8.81
N ASN A 189 -12.79 -4.51 9.33
CA ASN A 189 -12.44 -5.89 9.68
C ASN A 189 -13.34 -6.97 9.06
N GLY A 190 -14.59 -6.66 8.72
CA GLY A 190 -15.60 -7.65 8.34
C GLY A 190 -16.23 -7.47 6.95
N MET A 191 -16.16 -6.25 6.40
CA MET A 191 -16.88 -5.91 5.18
C MET A 191 -16.24 -6.47 3.91
N PHE A 192 -14.91 -6.41 3.77
CA PHE A 192 -14.24 -6.68 2.49
C PHE A 192 -13.53 -8.04 2.49
N ASN A 193 -13.89 -8.88 1.53
CA ASN A 193 -13.32 -10.20 1.34
C ASN A 193 -12.84 -10.36 -0.10
N GLY A 194 -11.56 -10.67 -0.31
CA GLY A 194 -10.98 -10.82 -1.63
C GLY A 194 -10.23 -12.14 -1.76
N PHE A 195 -10.37 -12.81 -2.89
CA PHE A 195 -9.61 -14.00 -3.26
C PHE A 195 -9.03 -13.86 -4.67
N ASP A 196 -7.81 -14.33 -4.86
CA ASP A 196 -7.17 -14.48 -6.16
C ASP A 196 -6.10 -15.58 -6.06
N PHE A 197 -5.78 -16.25 -7.17
CA PHE A 197 -4.76 -17.29 -7.19
C PHE A 197 -3.36 -16.71 -7.37
N ASP A 198 -3.21 -15.50 -7.90
CA ASP A 198 -1.93 -14.83 -8.09
C ASP A 198 -1.52 -14.04 -6.82
N ALA A 199 -0.51 -14.55 -6.13
CA ALA A 199 0.04 -13.93 -4.94
C ALA A 199 0.59 -12.51 -5.18
N THR A 200 1.05 -12.20 -6.39
CA THR A 200 1.50 -10.85 -6.78
C THR A 200 0.33 -9.89 -6.82
N MET A 201 -0.82 -10.34 -7.30
CA MET A 201 -2.03 -9.52 -7.38
C MET A 201 -2.60 -9.25 -6.00
N LEU A 202 -2.70 -10.28 -5.15
CA LEU A 202 -3.12 -10.10 -3.76
C LEU A 202 -2.18 -9.21 -2.97
N ARG A 203 -0.87 -9.28 -3.25
CA ARG A 203 0.12 -8.36 -2.66
C ARG A 203 -0.18 -6.91 -2.99
N ILE A 204 -0.49 -6.63 -4.26
CA ILE A 204 -0.84 -5.28 -4.72
C ILE A 204 -2.19 -4.86 -4.13
N GLY A 205 -3.19 -5.75 -4.14
CA GLY A 205 -4.50 -5.51 -3.54
C GLY A 205 -4.43 -5.18 -2.05
N ALA A 206 -3.59 -5.90 -1.29
CA ALA A 206 -3.36 -5.64 0.13
C ALA A 206 -2.66 -4.30 0.42
N MET A 207 -1.93 -3.73 -0.56
CA MET A 207 -1.37 -2.37 -0.42
C MET A 207 -2.40 -1.27 -0.71
N ASN A 208 -3.40 -1.57 -1.55
CA ASN A 208 -4.43 -0.63 -1.97
C ASN A 208 -5.51 -0.42 -0.89
N MET A 209 -5.91 -1.49 -0.20
CA MET A 209 -6.89 -1.46 0.91
C MET A 209 -6.32 -0.71 2.14
#